data_AF-A0AAV5UNI5-F1
#
_entry.id   AF-A0AAV5UNI5-F1
#
_cell.length_a   1.000
_cell.length_b   1.000
_cell.length_c   1.000
_cell.angle_alpha   90.00
_cell.angle_beta   90.00
_cell.angle_gamma   90.00
#
_symmetry.space_group_name_H-M   'P 1'
#
loop_
_entity.id
_entity.type
_entity.pdbx_description
1 polymer ?
#
loop_
_entity_poly.entity_id
_entity_poly.type
_entity_poly.pdbx_seq_one_letter_code
_entity_poly.pdbx_strand_id
1 'polypeptide(L)'
;ALASCVDYQVSNYAQTLWGSDQTEDTQYNGITEAIVPLIAFPTVLFMEKVNVRWHLWGEATLAVLSLIDAGILLLSGFTPTIFVMYGCSIVYRVLYEAMITIAQFNLASHLYKDSFGLLFGLNTFVALALQTILTMIVADKKGLHLPIRTQFYVYSGCHVVISVIFIGAAVFTAVRYCQRGDVVEMEDEERTENSGVQEAERREVEA
;
A
#
# COMPACT_ATOMS: atom_id res chain seq x y z
N ALA A 1 -2.93 -7.19 -4.82
CA ALA A 1 -2.23 -8.30 -5.49
C ALA A 1 -0.72 -8.07 -5.53
N LEU A 2 -0.24 -6.96 -6.10
CA LEU A 2 1.20 -6.67 -6.21
C LEU A 2 1.93 -6.65 -4.85
N ALA A 3 1.46 -5.84 -3.89
CA ALA A 3 2.06 -5.79 -2.55
C ALA A 3 2.07 -7.16 -1.86
N SER A 4 0.96 -7.91 -1.94
CA SER A 4 0.86 -9.27 -1.38
C SER A 4 1.82 -10.26 -2.03
N CYS A 5 2.01 -10.17 -3.35
CA CYS A 5 3.03 -10.97 -4.05
C CYS A 5 4.43 -10.71 -3.47
N VAL A 6 4.80 -9.43 -3.31
CA VAL A 6 6.11 -9.06 -2.75
C VAL A 6 6.23 -9.53 -1.30
N ASP A 7 5.20 -9.37 -0.48
CA ASP A 7 5.17 -9.85 0.90
C ASP A 7 5.33 -11.38 0.99
N TYR A 8 4.68 -12.15 0.14
CA TYR A 8 4.87 -13.60 0.09
C TYR A 8 6.32 -13.98 -0.21
N GLN A 9 6.97 -13.23 -1.09
CA GLN A 9 8.38 -13.47 -1.41
C GLN A 9 9.29 -13.12 -0.25
N VAL A 10 9.11 -11.94 0.35
CA VAL A 10 9.85 -11.55 1.55
C VAL A 10 9.65 -12.57 2.66
N SER A 11 8.41 -13.02 2.88
CA SER A 11 8.07 -14.01 3.90
C SER A 11 8.75 -15.36 3.66
N ASN A 12 8.72 -15.88 2.43
CA ASN A 12 9.33 -17.16 2.08
C ASN A 12 10.86 -17.15 2.23
N TYR A 13 11.49 -16.00 2.00
CA TYR A 13 12.94 -15.88 1.91
C TYR A 13 13.59 -15.14 3.11
N ALA A 14 12.80 -14.63 4.06
CA ALA A 14 13.29 -13.92 5.23
C ALA A 14 14.25 -14.77 6.07
N GLN A 15 13.88 -16.00 6.39
CA GLN A 15 14.74 -16.89 7.19
C GLN A 15 16.05 -17.23 6.47
N THR A 16 16.00 -17.40 5.15
CA THR A 16 17.20 -17.61 4.32
C THR A 16 18.11 -16.38 4.33
N LEU A 17 17.55 -15.17 4.32
CA LEU A 17 18.33 -13.94 4.44
C LEU A 17 18.99 -13.85 5.82
N TRP A 18 18.25 -14.09 6.89
CA TRP A 18 18.78 -14.02 8.27
C TRP A 18 19.93 -15.00 8.49
N GLY A 19 19.84 -16.19 7.90
CA GLY A 19 20.89 -17.21 7.97
C GLY A 19 22.08 -16.98 7.04
N SER A 20 22.05 -15.99 6.14
CA SER A 20 23.09 -15.81 5.12
C SER A 20 24.44 -15.29 5.65
N ASP A 21 24.41 -14.56 6.77
CA ASP A 21 25.61 -13.98 7.41
C ASP A 21 25.68 -14.31 8.90
N GLN A 22 25.07 -15.43 9.29
CA GLN A 22 24.99 -15.84 10.69
C GLN A 22 26.32 -16.46 11.15
N THR A 23 26.91 -15.88 12.19
CA THR A 23 28.14 -16.38 12.85
C THR A 23 27.89 -17.08 14.20
N GLU A 24 26.70 -16.93 14.78
CA GLU A 24 26.34 -17.41 16.12
C GLU A 24 25.12 -18.36 16.06
N ASP A 25 25.09 -19.38 16.92
CA ASP A 25 24.07 -20.46 16.94
C ASP A 25 22.72 -20.02 17.57
N THR A 26 22.58 -18.74 17.94
CA THR A 26 21.37 -18.21 18.60
C THR A 26 20.35 -17.72 17.56
N GLN A 27 19.28 -18.50 17.38
CA GLN A 27 18.23 -18.24 16.40
C GLN A 27 16.95 -17.74 17.08
N TYR A 28 16.54 -16.50 16.77
CA TYR A 28 15.31 -15.88 17.30
C TYR A 28 14.19 -15.80 16.26
N ASN A 29 14.23 -16.63 15.22
CA ASN A 29 13.28 -16.60 14.10
C ASN A 29 11.82 -16.73 14.57
N GLY A 30 11.54 -17.71 15.43
CA GLY A 30 10.17 -17.93 15.95
C GLY A 30 9.65 -16.77 16.81
N ILE A 31 10.53 -16.16 17.62
CA ILE A 31 10.15 -14.97 18.41
C ILE A 31 9.88 -13.78 17.49
N THR A 32 10.75 -13.58 16.48
CA THR A 32 10.62 -12.49 15.51
C THR A 32 9.30 -12.60 14.74
N GLU A 33 8.93 -13.81 14.31
CA GLU A 33 7.65 -14.07 13.63
C GLU A 33 6.45 -13.89 14.56
N ALA A 34 6.56 -14.25 15.84
CA ALA A 34 5.48 -14.08 16.82
C ALA A 34 5.23 -12.60 17.22
N ILE A 35 6.27 -11.75 17.20
CA ILE A 35 6.15 -10.32 17.51
C ILE A 35 5.31 -9.59 16.46
N VAL A 36 5.41 -9.98 15.19
CA VAL A 36 4.69 -9.34 14.08
C VAL A 36 3.19 -9.25 14.33
N PRO A 37 2.42 -10.34 14.55
CA PRO A 37 0.99 -10.24 14.79
C PRO A 37 0.66 -9.50 16.09
N LEU A 38 1.51 -9.59 17.13
CA LEU A 38 1.32 -8.86 18.39
C LEU A 38 1.35 -7.33 18.20
N ILE A 39 2.15 -6.83 17.26
CA ILE A 39 2.24 -5.40 16.93
C ILE A 39 1.25 -5.03 15.82
N ALA A 40 1.07 -5.87 14.81
CA ALA A 40 0.21 -5.61 13.67
C ALA A 40 -1.27 -5.52 14.09
N PHE A 41 -1.73 -6.43 14.94
CA PHE A 41 -3.12 -6.44 15.40
C PHE A 41 -3.58 -5.10 16.03
N PRO A 42 -2.90 -4.54 17.06
CA PRO A 42 -3.29 -3.24 17.61
C PRO A 42 -3.10 -2.10 16.61
N THR A 43 -2.12 -2.20 15.70
CA THR A 43 -1.90 -1.20 14.64
C THR A 43 -3.09 -1.13 13.68
N VAL A 44 -3.59 -2.27 13.22
CA VAL A 44 -4.76 -2.37 12.34
C VAL A 44 -6.02 -1.86 13.04
N LEU A 45 -6.24 -2.26 14.31
CA LEU A 45 -7.36 -1.75 15.11
C LEU A 45 -7.31 -0.24 15.33
N PHE A 46 -6.10 0.31 15.51
CA PHE A 46 -5.92 1.75 15.60
C PHE A 46 -6.29 2.41 14.27
N MET A 47 -5.83 1.87 13.15
CA MET A 47 -6.06 2.41 11.82
C MET A 47 -7.55 2.43 11.43
N GLU A 48 -8.31 1.44 11.88
CA GLU A 48 -9.78 1.41 11.76
C GLU A 48 -10.46 2.55 12.53
N LYS A 49 -9.90 2.97 13.68
CA LYS A 49 -10.47 4.04 14.52
C LYS A 49 -10.09 5.44 14.07
N VAL A 50 -9.01 5.61 13.30
CA VAL A 50 -8.61 6.94 12.83
C VAL A 50 -9.56 7.40 11.74
N ASN A 51 -10.16 8.58 11.94
CA ASN A 51 -11.11 9.18 11.02
C ASN A 51 -10.39 9.87 9.83
N VAL A 52 -9.67 9.09 9.02
CA VAL A 52 -9.02 9.56 7.79
C VAL A 52 -9.96 9.41 6.61
N ARG A 53 -9.99 10.41 5.72
CA ARG A 53 -10.66 10.31 4.42
C ARG A 53 -9.87 9.41 3.46
N TRP A 54 -9.93 8.10 3.68
CA TRP A 54 -9.18 7.09 2.91
C TRP A 54 -9.45 7.15 1.40
N HIS A 55 -10.67 7.54 0.98
CA HIS A 55 -10.98 7.74 -0.45
C HIS A 55 -10.10 8.81 -1.14
N LEU A 56 -9.59 9.80 -0.38
CA LEU A 56 -8.79 10.91 -0.93
C LEU A 56 -7.30 10.71 -0.65
N TRP A 57 -6.96 10.26 0.56
CA TRP A 57 -5.57 10.15 1.02
C TRP A 57 -5.00 8.74 0.97
N GLY A 58 -5.84 7.73 0.71
CA GLY A 58 -5.42 6.34 0.77
C GLY A 58 -4.38 6.00 -0.28
N GLU A 59 -4.53 6.48 -1.52
CA GLU A 59 -3.55 6.25 -2.59
C GLU A 59 -2.19 6.91 -2.26
N ALA A 60 -2.21 8.16 -1.79
CA ALA A 60 -1.00 8.85 -1.35
C ALA A 60 -0.32 8.15 -0.16
N THR A 61 -1.11 7.65 0.79
CA THR A 61 -0.60 6.91 1.95
C THR A 61 0.02 5.58 1.51
N LEU A 62 -0.63 4.84 0.62
CA LEU A 62 -0.10 3.59 0.06
C LEU A 62 1.20 3.82 -0.71
N ALA A 63 1.30 4.92 -1.46
CA ALA A 63 2.55 5.31 -2.13
C ALA A 63 3.70 5.52 -1.15
N VAL A 64 3.47 6.27 -0.07
CA VAL A 64 4.46 6.55 0.97
C VAL A 64 4.87 5.27 1.69
N LEU A 65 3.90 4.45 2.12
CA LEU A 65 4.17 3.19 2.79
C LEU A 65 4.98 2.23 1.91
N SER A 66 4.63 2.12 0.62
CA SER A 66 5.39 1.31 -0.33
C SER A 66 6.83 1.81 -0.51
N LEU A 67 7.04 3.13 -0.50
CA LEU A 67 8.39 3.69 -0.59
C LEU A 67 9.21 3.43 0.68
N ILE A 68 8.58 3.51 1.86
CA ILE A 68 9.21 3.15 3.14
C ILE A 68 9.59 1.67 3.12
N ASP A 69 8.70 0.78 2.69
CA ASP A 69 8.99 -0.65 2.56
C ASP A 69 10.12 -0.95 1.58
N ALA A 70 10.19 -0.22 0.46
CA ALA A 70 11.33 -0.31 -0.45
C ALA A 70 12.65 0.02 0.29
N GLY A 71 12.67 1.09 1.09
CA GLY A 71 13.83 1.48 1.89
C GLY A 71 14.20 0.43 2.95
N ILE A 72 13.20 -0.14 3.65
CA ILE A 72 13.42 -1.18 4.66
C ILE A 72 13.99 -2.45 4.03
N LEU A 73 13.46 -2.90 2.89
CA LEU A 73 13.96 -4.08 2.20
C LEU A 73 15.37 -3.85 1.64
N LEU A 74 15.66 -2.64 1.18
CA LEU A 74 17.00 -2.26 0.74
C LEU A 74 17.99 -2.34 1.91
N LEU A 75 17.64 -1.74 3.06
CA LEU A 75 18.44 -1.80 4.29
C LEU A 75 18.65 -3.25 4.76
N SER A 76 17.60 -4.07 4.75
CA SER A 76 17.65 -5.49 5.11
C SER A 76 18.59 -6.27 4.19
N GLY A 77 18.58 -5.98 2.89
CA GLY A 77 19.46 -6.59 1.91
C GLY A 77 20.94 -6.16 2.02
N PHE A 78 21.21 -4.95 2.54
CA PHE A 78 22.57 -4.42 2.72
C PHE A 78 23.23 -4.82 4.05
N THR A 79 22.46 -4.88 5.14
CA THR A 79 23.02 -5.07 6.48
C THR A 79 23.52 -6.50 6.70
N PRO A 80 24.73 -6.71 7.26
CA PRO A 80 25.19 -8.03 7.69
C PRO A 80 24.65 -8.40 9.08
N THR A 81 24.11 -7.44 9.83
CA THR A 81 23.72 -7.64 11.24
C THR A 81 22.33 -8.27 11.35
N ILE A 82 22.26 -9.49 11.89
CA ILE A 82 20.99 -10.24 12.03
C ILE A 82 19.92 -9.50 12.84
N PHE A 83 20.29 -8.79 13.92
CA PHE A 83 19.34 -7.98 14.70
C PHE A 83 18.70 -6.86 13.88
N VAL A 84 19.45 -6.24 12.97
CA VAL A 84 18.92 -5.21 12.07
C VAL A 84 17.99 -5.85 11.04
N MET A 85 18.32 -7.03 10.52
CA MET A 85 17.44 -7.75 9.60
C MET A 85 16.12 -8.14 10.28
N TYR A 86 16.15 -8.66 11.52
CA TYR A 86 14.95 -8.96 12.30
C TYR A 86 14.09 -7.70 12.52
N GLY A 87 14.71 -6.59 12.94
CA GLY A 87 14.02 -5.31 13.09
C GLY A 87 13.36 -4.85 11.79
N CYS A 88 14.09 -4.90 10.68
CA CYS A 88 13.56 -4.56 9.35
C CYS A 88 12.38 -5.46 8.98
N SER A 89 12.48 -6.77 9.18
CA SER A 89 11.39 -7.71 8.88
C SER A 89 10.15 -7.47 9.72
N ILE A 90 10.29 -7.14 11.01
CA ILE A 90 9.15 -6.81 11.87
C ILE A 90 8.45 -5.55 11.37
N VAL A 91 9.21 -4.47 11.16
CA VAL A 91 8.66 -3.18 10.72
C VAL A 91 7.99 -3.33 9.35
N TYR A 92 8.66 -3.97 8.39
CA TYR A 92 8.11 -4.26 7.06
C TYR A 92 6.77 -4.98 7.14
N ARG A 93 6.67 -6.07 7.91
CA ARG A 93 5.43 -6.86 8.01
C ARG A 93 4.30 -6.06 8.65
N VAL A 94 4.59 -5.23 9.66
CA VAL A 94 3.58 -4.35 10.28
C VAL A 94 3.09 -3.29 9.29
N LEU A 95 3.98 -2.68 8.50
CA LEU A 95 3.60 -1.72 7.46
C LEU A 95 2.80 -2.38 6.35
N TYR A 96 3.14 -3.62 5.97
CA TYR A 96 2.36 -4.39 5.01
C TYR A 96 0.92 -4.65 5.47
N GLU A 97 0.70 -5.02 6.74
CA GLU A 97 -0.66 -5.21 7.29
C GLU A 97 -1.46 -3.89 7.29
N ALA A 98 -0.80 -2.77 7.59
CA ALA A 98 -1.40 -1.44 7.44
C ALA A 98 -1.76 -1.12 5.98
N MET A 99 -0.88 -1.40 5.01
CA MET A 99 -1.16 -1.21 3.59
C MET A 99 -2.35 -2.05 3.12
N ILE A 100 -2.41 -3.34 3.51
CA ILE A 100 -3.54 -4.20 3.17
C ILE A 100 -4.83 -3.61 3.74
N THR A 101 -4.81 -3.15 5.00
CA THR A 101 -5.98 -2.53 5.63
C THR A 101 -6.48 -1.32 4.83
N ILE A 102 -5.60 -0.37 4.50
CA ILE A 102 -5.95 0.81 3.69
C ILE A 102 -6.46 0.40 2.31
N ALA A 103 -5.77 -0.54 1.66
CA ALA A 103 -6.15 -1.00 0.33
C ALA A 103 -7.54 -1.66 0.34
N GLN A 104 -7.88 -2.42 1.38
CA GLN A 104 -9.22 -3.01 1.53
C GLN A 104 -10.29 -1.94 1.77
N PHE A 105 -10.01 -0.90 2.57
CA PHE A 105 -10.93 0.23 2.73
C PHE A 105 -11.22 0.94 1.41
N ASN A 106 -10.15 1.25 0.66
CA ASN A 106 -10.28 1.87 -0.66
C ASN A 106 -10.99 0.97 -1.66
N LEU A 107 -10.75 -0.34 -1.59
CA LEU A 107 -11.41 -1.29 -2.47
C LEU A 107 -12.90 -1.41 -2.15
N ALA A 108 -13.25 -1.50 -0.87
CA ALA A 108 -14.64 -1.61 -0.42
C ALA A 108 -15.50 -0.40 -0.78
N SER A 109 -14.92 0.82 -0.81
CA SER A 109 -15.67 2.03 -1.17
C SER A 109 -16.11 2.08 -2.64
N HIS A 110 -15.50 1.27 -3.51
CA HIS A 110 -15.76 1.28 -4.95
C HIS A 110 -16.59 0.09 -5.44
N LEU A 111 -17.02 -0.82 -4.56
CA LEU A 111 -17.61 -2.09 -4.95
C LEU A 111 -19.07 -2.26 -4.55
N TYR A 112 -19.81 -2.95 -5.41
CA TYR A 112 -21.13 -3.49 -5.09
C TYR A 112 -20.98 -4.74 -4.21
N LYS A 113 -21.79 -4.84 -3.15
CA LYS A 113 -21.63 -5.84 -2.08
C LYS A 113 -21.68 -7.30 -2.57
N ASP A 114 -22.36 -7.57 -3.69
CA ASP A 114 -22.63 -8.93 -4.16
C ASP A 114 -21.41 -9.68 -4.74
N SER A 115 -20.28 -9.00 -4.99
CA SER A 115 -19.08 -9.63 -5.59
C SER A 115 -17.81 -9.52 -4.73
N PHE A 116 -17.93 -9.11 -3.46
CA PHE A 116 -16.77 -8.85 -2.61
C PHE A 116 -15.89 -10.11 -2.39
N GLY A 117 -16.53 -11.26 -2.12
CA GLY A 117 -15.81 -12.52 -1.91
C GLY A 117 -15.04 -13.01 -3.15
N LEU A 118 -15.62 -12.88 -4.34
CA LEU A 118 -14.96 -13.26 -5.60
C LEU A 118 -13.76 -12.36 -5.88
N LEU A 119 -13.89 -11.06 -5.66
CA LEU A 119 -12.79 -10.13 -5.90
C LEU A 119 -11.63 -10.34 -4.93
N PHE A 120 -11.93 -10.59 -3.65
CA PHE A 120 -10.90 -10.96 -2.68
C PHE A 120 -10.18 -12.24 -3.10
N GLY A 121 -10.93 -13.27 -3.51
CA GLY A 121 -10.38 -14.52 -4.03
C GLY A 121 -9.50 -14.32 -5.28
N LEU A 122 -9.97 -13.54 -6.26
CA LEU A 122 -9.22 -13.25 -7.48
C LEU A 122 -7.94 -12.44 -7.17
N ASN A 123 -8.02 -11.44 -6.29
CA ASN A 123 -6.88 -10.65 -5.87
C ASN A 123 -5.78 -11.53 -5.24
N THR A 124 -6.17 -12.50 -4.40
CA THR A 124 -5.26 -13.47 -3.79
C THR A 124 -4.71 -14.45 -4.83
N PHE A 125 -5.54 -14.95 -5.75
CA PHE A 125 -5.11 -15.82 -6.85
C PHE A 125 -4.05 -15.12 -7.72
N VAL A 126 -4.29 -13.86 -8.12
CA VAL A 126 -3.33 -13.06 -8.88
C VAL A 126 -2.06 -12.83 -8.08
N ALA A 127 -2.14 -12.56 -6.77
CA ALA A 127 -0.97 -12.41 -5.92
C ALA A 127 -0.09 -13.68 -5.90
N LEU A 128 -0.71 -14.85 -5.73
CA LEU A 128 0.00 -16.15 -5.73
C LEU A 128 0.58 -16.51 -7.11
N ALA A 129 -0.15 -16.19 -8.19
CA ALA A 129 0.36 -16.38 -9.55
C ALA A 129 1.59 -15.51 -9.80
N LEU A 130 1.52 -14.22 -9.45
CA LEU A 130 2.66 -13.29 -9.55
C LEU A 130 3.83 -13.73 -8.67
N GLN A 131 3.57 -14.19 -7.46
CA GLN A 131 4.60 -14.71 -6.56
C GLN A 131 5.30 -15.92 -7.20
N THR A 132 4.52 -16.87 -7.73
CA THR A 132 5.07 -18.06 -8.40
C THR A 132 5.95 -17.68 -9.58
N ILE A 133 5.49 -16.74 -10.43
CA ILE A 133 6.27 -16.22 -11.57
C ILE A 133 7.57 -15.58 -11.07
N LEU A 134 7.48 -14.72 -10.06
CA LEU A 134 8.67 -14.03 -9.53
C LEU A 134 9.65 -15.03 -8.89
N THR A 135 9.16 -16.08 -8.22
CA THR A 135 10.01 -17.16 -7.66
C THR A 135 10.75 -17.90 -8.76
N MET A 136 10.04 -18.30 -9.82
CA MET A 136 10.65 -19.00 -10.96
C MET A 136 11.73 -18.16 -11.65
N ILE A 137 11.52 -16.84 -11.76
CA ILE A 137 12.48 -15.94 -12.40
C ILE A 137 13.66 -15.66 -11.48
N VAL A 138 13.42 -15.28 -10.22
CA VAL A 138 14.43 -14.67 -9.35
C VAL A 138 15.19 -15.69 -8.51
N ALA A 139 14.48 -16.67 -7.93
CA ALA A 139 15.02 -17.53 -6.88
C ALA A 139 15.31 -18.97 -7.34
N ASP A 140 14.52 -19.49 -8.28
CA ASP A 140 14.69 -20.86 -8.78
C ASP A 140 16.04 -21.05 -9.48
N LYS A 141 16.62 -22.26 -9.33
CA LYS A 141 17.84 -22.70 -10.01
C LYS A 141 17.71 -22.68 -11.53
N LYS A 142 16.50 -22.88 -12.06
CA LYS A 142 16.21 -22.79 -13.50
C LYS A 142 16.02 -21.35 -13.99
N GLY A 143 15.85 -20.40 -13.08
CA GLY A 143 15.74 -18.97 -13.37
C GLY A 143 17.10 -18.28 -13.32
N LEU A 144 17.12 -17.06 -12.80
CA LEU A 144 18.33 -16.28 -12.57
C LEU A 144 19.16 -16.81 -11.40
N HIS A 145 18.54 -17.55 -10.47
CA HIS A 145 19.17 -18.09 -9.27
C HIS A 145 19.97 -17.03 -8.49
N LEU A 146 19.37 -15.86 -8.26
CA LEU A 146 20.07 -14.74 -7.66
C LEU A 146 20.46 -15.04 -6.20
N PRO A 147 21.59 -14.52 -5.71
CA PRO A 147 21.92 -14.56 -4.29
C PRO A 147 20.82 -13.91 -3.46
N ILE A 148 20.57 -14.41 -2.25
CA ILE A 148 19.44 -14.00 -1.40
C ILE A 148 19.36 -12.49 -1.17
N ARG A 149 20.50 -11.82 -0.96
CA ARG A 149 20.59 -10.36 -0.80
C ARG A 149 20.13 -9.61 -2.07
N THR A 150 20.54 -10.10 -3.24
CA THR A 150 20.12 -9.55 -4.53
C THR A 150 18.61 -9.76 -4.77
N GLN A 151 18.04 -10.86 -4.30
CA GLN A 151 16.58 -11.06 -4.36
C GLN A 151 15.84 -9.96 -3.57
N PHE A 152 16.33 -9.60 -2.38
CA PHE A 152 15.75 -8.50 -1.58
C PHE A 152 15.89 -7.13 -2.24
N TYR A 153 16.95 -6.88 -3.02
CA TYR A 153 17.04 -5.67 -3.85
C TYR A 153 15.99 -5.65 -4.96
N VAL A 154 15.70 -6.79 -5.58
CA VAL A 154 14.61 -6.91 -6.56
C VAL A 154 13.26 -6.64 -5.90
N TYR A 155 13.00 -7.20 -4.71
CA TYR A 155 11.76 -6.98 -3.97
C TYR A 155 11.59 -5.52 -3.53
N SER A 156 12.68 -4.86 -3.10
CA SER A 156 12.72 -3.41 -2.87
C SER A 156 12.33 -2.63 -4.14
N GLY A 157 12.91 -2.99 -5.29
CA GLY A 157 12.55 -2.41 -6.58
C GLY A 157 11.08 -2.61 -6.95
N CYS A 158 10.48 -3.76 -6.64
CA CYS A 158 9.04 -3.97 -6.83
C CYS A 158 8.20 -3.00 -6.00
N HIS A 159 8.58 -2.71 -4.76
CA HIS A 159 7.91 -1.72 -3.92
C HIS A 159 8.05 -0.29 -4.44
N VAL A 160 9.18 0.07 -5.05
CA VAL A 160 9.33 1.35 -5.77
C VAL A 160 8.32 1.44 -6.93
N VAL A 161 8.18 0.37 -7.73
CA VAL A 161 7.20 0.33 -8.82
C VAL A 161 5.76 0.48 -8.28
N ILE A 162 5.43 -0.22 -7.19
CA ILE A 162 4.13 -0.09 -6.52
C ILE A 162 3.90 1.36 -6.06
N SER A 163 4.91 1.99 -5.46
CA SER A 163 4.85 3.39 -5.03
C SER A 163 4.56 4.32 -6.21
N VAL A 164 5.27 4.16 -7.34
CA VAL A 164 5.03 4.96 -8.56
C VAL A 164 3.59 4.80 -9.08
N ILE A 165 3.05 3.58 -9.08
CA ILE A 165 1.65 3.34 -9.47
C ILE A 165 0.70 4.12 -8.57
N PHE A 166 0.90 4.07 -7.25
CA PHE A 166 0.03 4.77 -6.30
C PHE A 166 0.22 6.29 -6.33
N ILE A 167 1.41 6.81 -6.63
CA ILE A 167 1.62 8.25 -6.87
C ILE A 167 0.80 8.70 -8.08
N GLY A 168 0.86 7.95 -9.18
CA GLY A 168 0.06 8.24 -10.37
C GLY A 168 -1.44 8.25 -10.09
N ALA A 169 -1.93 7.28 -9.32
CA ALA A 169 -3.31 7.22 -8.87
C ALA A 169 -3.67 8.43 -7.99
N ALA A 170 -2.85 8.74 -6.99
CA ALA A 170 -3.08 9.86 -6.07
C ALA A 170 -3.12 11.21 -6.82
N VAL A 171 -2.24 11.42 -7.80
CA VAL A 171 -2.25 12.61 -8.66
C VAL A 171 -3.54 12.67 -9.48
N PHE A 172 -3.97 11.55 -10.06
CA PHE A 172 -5.22 11.48 -10.81
C PHE A 172 -6.44 11.82 -9.93
N THR A 173 -6.50 11.27 -8.72
CA THR A 173 -7.55 11.54 -7.74
C THR A 173 -7.54 13.01 -7.31
N ALA A 174 -6.37 13.61 -7.06
CA ALA A 174 -6.23 15.01 -6.71
C ALA A 174 -6.70 15.95 -7.85
N VAL A 175 -6.30 15.68 -9.09
CA VAL A 175 -6.72 16.46 -10.27
C VAL A 175 -8.23 16.39 -10.46
N ARG A 176 -8.82 15.20 -10.35
CA ARG A 176 -10.29 15.01 -10.43
C ARG A 176 -11.03 15.77 -9.33
N TYR A 177 -10.46 15.83 -8.13
CA TYR A 177 -11.03 16.55 -7.00
C TYR A 177 -11.00 18.07 -7.25
N CYS A 178 -9.87 18.62 -7.70
CA CYS A 178 -9.76 20.04 -8.05
C CYS A 178 -10.74 20.43 -9.17
N GLN A 179 -10.79 19.66 -10.26
CA GLN A 179 -11.71 19.92 -11.38
C GLN A 179 -13.17 19.92 -10.95
N ARG A 180 -13.55 19.07 -9.99
CA ARG A 180 -14.92 19.01 -9.49
C ARG A 180 -15.23 20.15 -8.51
N GLY A 181 -14.23 20.61 -7.76
CA GLY A 181 -14.33 21.82 -6.94
C GLY A 181 -14.59 23.06 -7.78
N ASP A 182 -13.82 23.24 -8.86
CA ASP A 182 -13.98 24.37 -9.78
C ASP A 182 -15.37 24.40 -10.43
N VAL A 183 -15.93 23.23 -10.80
CA VAL A 183 -17.29 23.14 -11.37
C VAL A 183 -18.37 23.53 -10.35
N VAL A 184 -18.26 23.09 -9.09
CA VAL A 184 -19.24 23.43 -8.06
C VAL A 184 -19.18 24.92 -7.72
N GLU A 185 -17.97 25.49 -7.66
CA GLU A 185 -17.79 26.93 -7.42
C GLU A 185 -18.41 27.77 -8.54
N MET A 186 -18.27 27.36 -9.80
CA MET A 186 -18.94 28.02 -10.94
C MET A 186 -20.48 27.90 -10.87
N GLU A 187 -21.03 26.74 -10.49
CA GLU A 187 -22.48 26.56 -10.36
C GLU A 187 -23.09 27.42 -9.23
N ASP A 188 -22.36 27.60 -8.12
CA ASP A 188 -22.81 28.44 -7.00
C ASP A 188 -22.72 29.93 -7.33
N GLU A 189 -21.69 30.38 -8.05
CA GLU A 189 -21.60 31.77 -8.55
C GLU A 189 -22.75 32.09 -9.51
N GLU A 190 -23.00 31.22 -10.51
CA GLU A 190 -24.07 31.41 -11.50
C GLU A 190 -25.46 31.45 -10.82
N ARG A 191 -25.70 30.61 -9.81
CA ARG A 191 -26.95 30.60 -9.04
C ARG A 191 -27.15 31.88 -8.22
N THR A 192 -26.08 32.43 -7.66
CA THR A 192 -26.12 33.64 -6.84
C THR A 192 -26.39 34.88 -7.70
N GLU A 193 -25.76 34.96 -8.87
CA GLU A 193 -25.99 36.03 -9.85
C GLU A 193 -27.44 36.02 -10.36
N ASN A 194 -27.97 34.85 -10.73
CA ASN A 194 -29.34 34.71 -11.22
C ASN A 194 -30.40 35.09 -10.16
N SER A 195 -30.13 34.78 -8.88
CA SER A 195 -31.01 35.17 -7.77
C SER A 195 -31.02 36.68 -7.55
N GLY A 196 -29.87 37.35 -7.69
CA GLY A 196 -29.76 38.80 -7.55
C GLY A 196 -30.52 39.56 -8.65
N VAL A 197 -30.45 39.07 -9.89
CA VAL A 197 -31.19 39.63 -11.03
C VAL A 197 -32.70 39.51 -10.83
N GLN A 198 -33.20 38.35 -10.39
CA GLN A 198 -34.64 38.16 -10.11
C GLN A 198 -35.16 39.04 -8.98
N GLU A 199 -34.37 39.28 -7.93
CA GLU A 199 -34.76 40.20 -6.85
C GLU A 199 -34.80 41.67 -7.31
N ALA A 200 -33.89 42.07 -8.19
CA ALA A 200 -33.88 43.41 -8.76
C ALA A 200 -35.10 43.65 -9.65
N GLU A 201 -35.42 42.73 -10.57
CA GLU A 201 -36.63 42.81 -11.41
C GLU A 201 -37.90 42.85 -10.57
N ARG A 202 -37.99 42.04 -9.50
CA ARG A 202 -39.16 42.05 -8.61
C ARG A 202 -39.36 43.41 -7.93
N ARG A 203 -38.28 44.09 -7.52
CA ARG A 203 -38.35 45.42 -6.90
C ARG A 203 -38.76 46.52 -7.87
N GLU A 204 -38.38 46.42 -9.15
CA GLU A 204 -38.82 47.36 -10.18
C GLU A 204 -40.31 47.21 -10.51
N VAL A 205 -40.85 45.99 -10.46
CA VAL A 205 -42.29 45.74 -10.68
C VAL A 205 -43.15 46.21 -9.49
N GLU A 206 -42.60 46.20 -8.29
CA GLU A 206 -43.28 46.62 -7.06
C GLU A 206 -43.20 48.13 -6.76
N ALA A 207 -42.35 48.88 -7.49
CA ALA A 207 -42.15 50.34 -7.33
C ALA A 207 -43.01 51.16 -8.30
#